data_AF-A0A7N9D3Q8-F1
#
_entry.id   AF-A0A7N9D3Q8-F1
#
_cell.length_a   1.000
_cell.length_b   1.000
_cell.length_c   1.000
_cell.angle_alpha   90.00
_cell.angle_beta   90.00
_cell.angle_gamma   90.00
#
_symmetry.space_group_name_H-M   'P 1'
#
loop_
_entity.id
_entity.type
_entity.pdbx_description
1 polymer ?
#
loop_
_entity_poly.entity_id
_entity_poly.type
_entity_poly.pdbx_seq_one_letter_code
_entity_poly.pdbx_strand_id
1 'polypeptide(L)'
;MGSSEVSIIPGLQKEEKVAVERRRLHVLKALKKLHIEADEAPVVAVLGSGGGLRAHIACLGVLSEMKEQGLLDAVTYLAGVSGSTWAISSLYTNDGDMEALEADLRHRFSRQEWDLAKSLQKTIQAARSENYSLTDFWAYMVISKQTRELPESHLSNMKKPVEEGTLPYPIFAAIDNDLQPSWQEAKAQETWFEFTPHHAGFPALGAYVSITHFGSKFKKGRLVRTHPERDLSFLRGLWGSALGNAEVNRNYIFDQLRNLLTLRGDVWRRTVANAKYIGRRIFAPLLRLQQSLQRERPVLEDEGGEPNYNWLTEMLENWTRTSLEKQEQPDEDPESKGGIRDKTMSSRRHLHLVDAGLAINTPFPLVLPPTREVHLILSFDFSAGDPFETIRATTDYCRRHKIPFPHVEEAKLDLWSKAPASCYILKGETGPVVMHFPLFNTDACGDDIEAWSDTYDTFKLADTYTLDVVRPLLALAKMNVRENKKKILREMRNAAM
;
A
#
# COMPACT_ATOMS: atom_id res chain seq x y z
N MET A 1 -21.37 11.72 -30.27
CA MET A 1 -21.40 11.73 -28.78
C MET A 1 -20.01 11.31 -28.32
N GLY A 2 -19.29 12.17 -27.60
CA GLY A 2 -17.92 11.88 -27.14
C GLY A 2 -17.88 10.71 -26.16
N SER A 3 -16.85 9.88 -26.27
CA SER A 3 -16.53 8.76 -25.37
C SER A 3 -16.47 9.24 -23.91
N SER A 4 -16.92 8.40 -22.96
CA SER A 4 -16.75 8.65 -21.53
C SER A 4 -15.33 8.27 -21.09
N GLU A 5 -14.64 9.11 -20.32
CA GLU A 5 -13.32 8.80 -19.77
C GLU A 5 -13.39 7.99 -18.46
N VAL A 6 -14.55 8.01 -17.78
CA VAL A 6 -14.89 7.01 -16.76
C VAL A 6 -15.48 5.79 -17.48
N SER A 7 -14.80 4.66 -17.34
CA SER A 7 -15.21 3.38 -17.91
C SER A 7 -16.08 2.63 -16.91
N ILE A 8 -17.29 2.23 -17.34
CA ILE A 8 -18.15 1.30 -16.60
C ILE A 8 -18.11 -0.03 -17.33
N ILE A 9 -17.19 -0.88 -16.94
CA ILE A 9 -16.93 -2.17 -17.60
C ILE A 9 -17.12 -3.27 -16.55
N PRO A 10 -18.09 -4.18 -16.74
CA PRO A 10 -18.20 -5.35 -15.88
C PRO A 10 -17.02 -6.30 -16.16
N GLY A 11 -16.33 -6.72 -15.09
CA GLY A 11 -15.21 -7.65 -15.14
C GLY A 11 -13.86 -7.02 -15.50
N LEU A 12 -12.92 -7.84 -15.99
CA LEU A 12 -11.54 -7.39 -16.22
C LEU A 12 -11.40 -6.42 -17.40
N GLN A 13 -10.53 -5.43 -17.21
CA GLN A 13 -10.20 -4.45 -18.24
C GLN A 13 -9.42 -5.09 -19.39
N LYS A 14 -9.54 -4.50 -20.58
CA LYS A 14 -8.93 -5.03 -21.82
C LYS A 14 -7.41 -5.15 -21.66
N GLU A 15 -6.79 -4.15 -21.06
CA GLU A 15 -5.35 -4.04 -20.82
C GLU A 15 -4.88 -5.14 -19.86
N GLU A 16 -5.65 -5.44 -18.81
CA GLU A 16 -5.36 -6.57 -17.91
C GLU A 16 -5.44 -7.90 -18.66
N LYS A 17 -6.51 -8.13 -19.43
CA LYS A 17 -6.66 -9.36 -20.22
C LYS A 17 -5.50 -9.59 -21.18
N VAL A 18 -5.09 -8.54 -21.90
CA VAL A 18 -3.97 -8.62 -22.86
C VAL A 18 -2.63 -8.88 -22.15
N ALA A 19 -2.37 -8.17 -21.05
CA ALA A 19 -1.14 -8.34 -20.28
C ALA A 19 -1.05 -9.74 -19.65
N VAL A 20 -2.14 -10.24 -19.06
CA VAL A 20 -2.22 -11.57 -18.47
C VAL A 20 -2.06 -12.66 -19.53
N GLU A 21 -2.69 -12.52 -20.70
CA GLU A 21 -2.54 -13.49 -21.80
C GLU A 21 -1.09 -13.57 -22.29
N ARG A 22 -0.40 -12.43 -22.42
CA ARG A 22 1.03 -12.41 -22.73
C ARG A 22 1.86 -13.07 -21.61
N ARG A 23 1.52 -12.78 -20.35
CA ARG A 23 2.18 -13.37 -19.18
C ARG A 23 2.05 -14.90 -19.13
N ARG A 24 0.94 -15.48 -19.59
CA ARG A 24 0.75 -16.96 -19.64
C ARG A 24 1.88 -17.67 -20.37
N LEU A 25 2.39 -17.09 -21.47
CA LEU A 25 3.53 -17.64 -22.20
C LEU A 25 4.83 -17.65 -21.38
N HIS A 26 5.03 -16.65 -20.52
CA HIS A 26 6.17 -16.61 -19.60
C HIS A 26 5.99 -17.60 -18.45
N VAL A 27 4.77 -17.75 -17.93
CA VAL A 27 4.45 -18.72 -16.88
C VAL A 27 4.70 -20.15 -17.37
N LEU A 28 4.24 -20.53 -18.57
CA LEU A 28 4.52 -21.86 -19.14
C LEU A 28 6.02 -22.14 -19.27
N LYS A 29 6.79 -21.14 -19.76
CA LYS A 29 8.25 -21.26 -19.85
C LYS A 29 8.90 -21.41 -18.47
N ALA A 30 8.40 -20.70 -17.47
CA ALA A 30 8.89 -20.78 -16.09
C ALA A 30 8.56 -22.15 -15.47
N LEU A 31 7.33 -22.65 -15.61
CA LEU A 31 6.92 -23.97 -15.13
C LEU A 31 7.77 -25.09 -15.73
N LYS A 32 8.07 -25.03 -17.03
CA LYS A 32 8.98 -25.97 -17.68
C LYS A 32 10.39 -25.95 -17.07
N LYS A 33 10.95 -24.76 -16.80
CA LYS A 33 12.24 -24.62 -16.09
C LYS A 33 12.19 -25.14 -14.66
N LEU A 34 11.02 -25.14 -14.04
CA LEU A 34 10.76 -25.68 -12.71
C LEU A 34 10.39 -27.19 -12.71
N HIS A 35 10.49 -27.86 -13.86
CA HIS A 35 10.13 -29.27 -14.05
C HIS A 35 8.65 -29.56 -13.69
N ILE A 36 7.78 -28.67 -14.14
CA ILE A 36 6.32 -28.82 -14.12
C ILE A 36 5.85 -28.77 -15.57
N GLU A 37 5.34 -29.90 -16.06
CA GLU A 37 4.68 -29.97 -17.36
C GLU A 37 3.23 -29.47 -17.21
N ALA A 38 2.80 -28.61 -18.13
CA ALA A 38 1.50 -27.97 -18.10
C ALA A 38 1.09 -27.62 -19.54
N ASP A 39 -0.11 -28.03 -19.95
CA ASP A 39 -0.67 -27.65 -21.26
C ASP A 39 -1.23 -26.22 -21.23
N GLU A 40 -1.75 -25.81 -20.08
CA GLU A 40 -2.25 -24.46 -19.83
C GLU A 40 -1.56 -23.82 -18.62
N ALA A 41 -1.37 -22.50 -18.66
CA ALA A 41 -0.77 -21.77 -17.55
C ALA A 41 -1.77 -21.64 -16.38
N PRO A 42 -1.51 -22.21 -15.19
CA PRO A 42 -2.31 -21.92 -14.01
C PRO A 42 -2.18 -20.44 -13.66
N VAL A 43 -3.28 -19.85 -13.19
CA VAL A 43 -3.26 -18.50 -12.63
C VAL A 43 -2.79 -18.58 -11.19
N VAL A 44 -1.53 -18.23 -10.96
CA VAL A 44 -0.92 -18.15 -9.61
C VAL A 44 -0.87 -16.69 -9.17
N ALA A 45 -1.37 -16.42 -7.96
CA ALA A 45 -1.30 -15.09 -7.34
C ALA A 45 -0.41 -15.11 -6.09
N VAL A 46 0.38 -14.06 -5.92
CA VAL A 46 1.15 -13.79 -4.69
C VAL A 46 0.56 -12.57 -4.01
N LEU A 47 0.29 -12.69 -2.71
CA LEU A 47 -0.35 -11.66 -1.90
C LEU A 47 0.57 -11.31 -0.73
N GLY A 48 0.80 -10.01 -0.52
CA GLY A 48 1.51 -9.50 0.65
C GLY A 48 0.58 -8.67 1.54
N SER A 49 0.51 -9.03 2.82
CA SER A 49 -0.25 -8.28 3.84
C SER A 49 0.38 -6.91 4.13
N GLY A 50 -0.33 -6.07 4.90
CA GLY A 50 0.26 -4.86 5.47
C GLY A 50 1.09 -5.11 6.73
N GLY A 51 1.75 -4.05 7.21
CA GLY A 51 2.65 -4.10 8.36
C GLY A 51 3.80 -3.08 8.31
N GLY A 52 3.57 -1.92 7.66
CA GLY A 52 4.56 -0.85 7.55
C GLY A 52 5.93 -1.33 7.05
N LEU A 53 6.99 -0.87 7.71
CA LEU A 53 8.37 -1.17 7.29
C LEU A 53 8.75 -2.64 7.45
N ARG A 54 8.16 -3.37 8.42
CA ARG A 54 8.30 -4.83 8.55
C ARG A 54 7.81 -5.52 7.28
N ALA A 55 6.57 -5.22 6.86
CA ALA A 55 6.00 -5.81 5.65
C ALA A 55 6.80 -5.43 4.39
N HIS A 56 7.30 -4.20 4.29
CA HIS A 56 8.15 -3.79 3.17
C HIS A 56 9.42 -4.64 3.06
N ILE A 57 10.19 -4.76 4.14
CA ILE A 57 11.44 -5.55 4.14
C ILE A 57 11.16 -7.03 3.93
N ALA A 58 10.15 -7.58 4.62
CA ALA A 58 9.79 -8.99 4.49
C ALA A 58 9.30 -9.32 3.08
N CYS A 59 8.47 -8.47 2.48
CA CYS A 59 7.99 -8.65 1.10
C CYS A 59 9.15 -8.59 0.09
N LEU A 60 10.13 -7.69 0.26
CA LEU A 60 11.34 -7.70 -0.56
C LEU A 60 12.13 -9.01 -0.43
N GLY A 61 12.24 -9.56 0.78
CA GLY A 61 12.88 -10.86 1.01
C GLY A 61 12.14 -12.00 0.31
N VAL A 62 10.81 -12.05 0.44
CA VAL A 62 9.97 -13.03 -0.26
C VAL A 62 10.17 -12.93 -1.78
N LEU A 63 10.04 -11.74 -2.36
CA LEU A 63 10.19 -11.52 -3.80
C LEU A 63 11.59 -11.89 -4.30
N SER A 64 12.61 -11.60 -3.49
CA SER A 64 14.00 -11.92 -3.82
C SER A 64 14.22 -13.43 -3.89
N GLU A 65 13.83 -14.16 -2.84
CA GLU A 65 13.96 -15.63 -2.84
C GLU A 65 13.09 -16.27 -3.94
N MET A 66 11.88 -15.76 -4.17
CA MET A 66 11.04 -16.25 -5.27
C MET A 66 11.70 -16.03 -6.63
N LYS A 67 12.41 -14.92 -6.83
CA LYS A 67 13.16 -14.66 -8.06
C LYS A 67 14.36 -15.60 -8.19
N GLU A 68 15.17 -15.73 -7.15
CA GLU A 68 16.33 -16.64 -7.09
C GLU A 68 15.94 -18.09 -7.41
N GLN A 69 14.75 -18.50 -6.99
CA GLN A 69 14.26 -19.86 -7.22
C GLN A 69 13.48 -20.05 -8.51
N GLY A 70 13.31 -19.00 -9.32
CA GLY A 70 12.51 -19.01 -10.55
C GLY A 70 10.99 -19.08 -10.33
N LEU A 71 10.52 -18.98 -9.09
CA LEU A 71 9.09 -19.03 -8.74
C LEU A 71 8.36 -17.77 -9.17
N LEU A 72 9.00 -16.60 -9.08
CA LEU A 72 8.37 -15.31 -9.44
C LEU A 72 7.98 -15.26 -10.93
N ASP A 73 8.73 -15.92 -11.80
CA ASP A 73 8.44 -15.99 -13.24
C ASP A 73 7.20 -16.85 -13.54
N ALA A 74 6.77 -17.71 -12.61
CA ALA A 74 5.55 -18.53 -12.69
C ALA A 74 4.32 -17.84 -12.05
N VAL A 75 4.47 -16.60 -11.55
CA VAL A 75 3.37 -15.83 -10.94
C VAL A 75 2.66 -14.99 -12.00
N THR A 76 1.33 -15.01 -11.99
CA THR A 76 0.46 -14.20 -12.86
C THR A 76 0.11 -12.86 -12.22
N TYR A 77 -0.33 -12.88 -10.96
CA TYR A 77 -0.74 -11.68 -10.22
C TYR A 77 0.12 -11.44 -8.99
N LEU A 78 0.49 -10.19 -8.75
CA LEU A 78 1.20 -9.76 -7.55
C LEU A 78 0.44 -8.64 -6.86
N ALA A 79 -0.14 -8.93 -5.70
CA ALA A 79 -1.02 -7.99 -5.01
C ALA A 79 -0.48 -7.63 -3.63
N GLY A 80 -0.69 -6.38 -3.20
CA GLY A 80 -0.25 -5.92 -1.88
C GLY A 80 -1.18 -4.95 -1.19
N VAL A 81 -1.10 -4.95 0.14
CA VAL A 81 -1.69 -3.96 1.05
C VAL A 81 -0.58 -3.26 1.82
N SER A 82 -0.75 -1.97 2.12
CA SER A 82 0.15 -1.19 2.98
C SER A 82 1.64 -1.36 2.63
N GLY A 83 2.52 -1.65 3.59
CA GLY A 83 3.97 -1.81 3.38
C GLY A 83 4.38 -2.76 2.23
N SER A 84 3.59 -3.80 1.92
CA SER A 84 3.85 -4.67 0.76
C SER A 84 3.73 -3.92 -0.57
N THR A 85 2.85 -2.91 -0.67
CA THR A 85 2.76 -2.03 -1.86
C THR A 85 4.06 -1.28 -2.12
N TRP A 86 4.80 -0.91 -1.08
CA TRP A 86 6.09 -0.23 -1.23
C TRP A 86 7.12 -1.17 -1.83
N ALA A 87 7.17 -2.43 -1.36
CA ALA A 87 8.08 -3.45 -1.88
C ALA A 87 7.75 -3.84 -3.33
N ILE A 88 6.48 -4.12 -3.60
CA ILE A 88 5.99 -4.44 -4.94
C ILE A 88 6.30 -3.27 -5.88
N SER A 89 5.98 -2.03 -5.51
CA SER A 89 6.27 -0.89 -6.38
C SER A 89 7.78 -0.70 -6.64
N SER A 90 8.66 -0.99 -5.67
CA SER A 90 10.12 -0.98 -5.88
C SER A 90 10.56 -2.02 -6.93
N LEU A 91 9.96 -3.22 -6.94
CA LEU A 91 10.22 -4.25 -7.97
C LEU A 91 10.06 -3.69 -9.39
N TYR A 92 8.95 -2.99 -9.65
CA TYR A 92 8.67 -2.47 -11.00
C TYR A 92 9.50 -1.24 -11.34
N THR A 93 9.83 -0.38 -10.38
CA THR A 93 10.71 0.77 -10.66
C THR A 93 12.15 0.38 -10.95
N ASN A 94 12.54 -0.86 -10.63
CA ASN A 94 13.86 -1.40 -10.88
C ASN A 94 13.85 -2.54 -11.92
N ASP A 95 12.83 -2.57 -12.81
CA ASP A 95 12.69 -3.54 -13.90
C ASP A 95 12.81 -5.02 -13.47
N GLY A 96 12.46 -5.34 -12.22
CA GLY A 96 12.54 -6.70 -11.68
C GLY A 96 13.91 -7.14 -11.18
N ASP A 97 14.91 -6.25 -11.14
CA ASP A 97 16.24 -6.54 -10.62
C ASP A 97 16.24 -6.55 -9.08
N MET A 98 16.05 -7.74 -8.51
CA MET A 98 16.02 -7.96 -7.06
C MET A 98 17.40 -7.84 -6.40
N GLU A 99 18.49 -8.11 -7.13
CA GLU A 99 19.85 -8.00 -6.59
C GLU A 99 20.21 -6.54 -6.33
N ALA A 100 19.92 -5.67 -7.31
CA ALA A 100 20.10 -4.23 -7.17
C ALA A 100 19.19 -3.64 -6.09
N LEU A 101 17.94 -4.12 -5.97
CA LEU A 101 17.03 -3.69 -4.89
C LEU A 101 17.53 -4.09 -3.50
N GLU A 102 18.04 -5.31 -3.33
CA GLU A 102 18.63 -5.71 -2.05
C GLU A 102 19.87 -4.89 -1.72
N ALA A 103 20.74 -4.64 -2.71
CA ALA A 103 21.94 -3.83 -2.53
C ALA A 103 21.59 -2.39 -2.12
N ASP A 104 20.61 -1.79 -2.79
CA ASP A 104 20.10 -0.45 -2.47
C ASP A 104 19.44 -0.39 -1.08
N LEU A 105 18.62 -1.39 -0.71
CA LEU A 105 18.05 -1.50 0.64
C LEU A 105 19.14 -1.51 1.71
N ARG A 106 20.18 -2.35 1.52
CA ARG A 106 21.30 -2.40 2.45
C ARG A 106 22.05 -1.07 2.52
N HIS A 107 22.27 -0.43 1.37
CA HIS A 107 22.92 0.87 1.29
C HIS A 107 22.15 1.93 2.09
N ARG A 108 20.84 2.10 1.84
CA ARG A 108 19.99 3.09 2.53
C ARG A 108 19.98 2.90 4.04
N PHE A 109 19.86 1.66 4.52
CA PHE A 109 19.77 1.37 5.94
C PHE A 109 21.12 1.34 6.65
N SER A 110 22.23 1.21 5.92
CA SER A 110 23.59 1.40 6.47
C SER A 110 23.90 2.87 6.75
N ARG A 111 23.53 3.77 5.84
CA ARG A 111 23.78 5.21 5.98
C ARG A 111 22.79 5.89 6.92
N GLN A 112 21.59 5.33 7.02
CA GLN A 112 20.46 5.91 7.74
C GLN A 112 20.14 7.35 7.30
N GLU A 113 20.49 7.68 6.06
CA GLU A 113 20.24 8.99 5.50
C GLU A 113 18.82 9.08 4.94
N TRP A 114 18.22 10.24 5.12
CA TRP A 114 16.94 10.59 4.55
C TRP A 114 17.05 12.02 4.02
N ASP A 115 16.66 12.21 2.76
CA ASP A 115 16.68 13.53 2.13
C ASP A 115 15.49 14.38 2.62
N LEU A 116 15.66 14.92 3.82
CA LEU A 116 14.70 15.82 4.47
C LEU A 116 14.46 17.08 3.64
N ALA A 117 15.49 17.59 2.94
CA ALA A 117 15.36 18.81 2.16
C ALA A 117 14.41 18.61 0.97
N LYS A 118 14.63 17.54 0.20
CA LYS A 118 13.76 17.18 -0.93
C LYS A 118 12.36 16.78 -0.47
N SER A 119 12.26 16.05 0.64
CA SER A 119 10.99 15.67 1.27
C SER A 119 10.16 16.90 1.68
N LEU A 120 10.79 17.89 2.31
CA LEU A 120 10.15 19.15 2.67
C LEU A 120 9.74 19.95 1.44
N GLN A 121 10.60 20.01 0.41
CA GLN A 121 10.28 20.69 -0.84
C GLN A 121 9.05 20.09 -1.52
N LYS A 122 8.96 18.75 -1.61
CA LYS A 122 7.79 18.04 -2.13
C LYS A 122 6.54 18.33 -1.30
N THR A 123 6.67 18.32 0.03
CA THR A 123 5.56 18.64 0.94
C THR A 123 5.03 20.06 0.72
N ILE A 124 5.92 21.06 0.58
CA ILE A 124 5.54 22.45 0.30
C ILE A 124 4.89 22.59 -1.07
N GLN A 125 5.43 21.92 -2.09
CA GLN A 125 4.86 21.91 -3.43
C GLN A 125 3.44 21.31 -3.42
N ALA A 126 3.25 20.20 -2.71
CA ALA A 126 1.98 19.54 -2.56
C ALA A 126 0.95 20.40 -1.83
N ALA A 127 1.35 21.13 -0.78
CA ALA A 127 0.47 22.01 -0.01
C ALA A 127 -0.16 23.15 -0.84
N ARG A 128 0.42 23.47 -2.01
CA ARG A 128 -0.11 24.45 -2.96
C ARG A 128 -1.10 23.85 -3.97
N SER A 129 -1.28 22.53 -3.95
CA SER A 129 -2.21 21.83 -4.84
C SER A 129 -3.65 21.98 -4.36
N GLU A 130 -4.58 22.15 -5.29
CA GLU A 130 -6.01 22.12 -4.97
C GLU A 130 -6.47 20.77 -4.39
N ASN A 131 -5.73 19.70 -4.67
CA ASN A 131 -6.03 18.33 -4.22
C ASN A 131 -5.11 17.89 -3.06
N TYR A 132 -4.53 18.84 -2.32
CA TYR A 132 -3.71 18.53 -1.16
C TYR A 132 -4.52 17.78 -0.09
N SER A 133 -3.89 16.79 0.53
CA SER A 133 -4.45 16.01 1.62
C SER A 133 -3.38 15.66 2.65
N LEU A 134 -3.78 15.15 3.82
CA LEU A 134 -2.83 14.67 4.83
C LEU A 134 -1.95 13.51 4.29
N THR A 135 -2.44 12.79 3.28
CA THR A 135 -1.70 11.76 2.56
C THR A 135 -0.43 12.31 1.91
N ASP A 136 -0.45 13.55 1.41
CA ASP A 136 0.75 14.21 0.86
C ASP A 136 1.83 14.37 1.93
N PHE A 137 1.46 14.91 3.10
CA PHE A 137 2.40 15.04 4.20
C PHE A 137 2.91 13.66 4.63
N TRP A 138 2.00 12.69 4.79
CA TRP A 138 2.34 11.33 5.17
C TRP A 138 3.33 10.68 4.21
N ALA A 139 3.06 10.77 2.91
CA ALA A 139 3.92 10.29 1.84
C ALA A 139 5.32 10.89 1.92
N TYR A 140 5.39 12.22 1.91
CA TYR A 140 6.64 12.93 1.69
C TYR A 140 7.47 13.10 2.96
N MET A 141 6.87 13.04 4.16
CA MET A 141 7.60 13.20 5.42
C MET A 141 7.76 11.91 6.21
N VAL A 142 6.77 11.01 6.18
CA VAL A 142 6.80 9.81 7.02
C VAL A 142 7.21 8.59 6.23
N ILE A 143 6.51 8.27 5.15
CA ILE A 143 6.83 7.08 4.35
C ILE A 143 8.20 7.24 3.70
N SER A 144 8.53 8.42 3.17
CA SER A 144 9.87 8.69 2.62
C SER A 144 11.00 8.50 3.63
N LYS A 145 10.74 8.78 4.92
CA LYS A 145 11.69 8.53 6.01
C LYS A 145 11.76 7.04 6.35
N GLN A 146 10.62 6.36 6.42
CA GLN A 146 10.55 4.92 6.73
C GLN A 146 11.26 4.08 5.67
N THR A 147 10.97 4.33 4.39
CA THR A 147 11.61 3.62 3.28
C THR A 147 12.98 4.19 2.95
N ARG A 148 13.28 5.44 3.34
CA ARG A 148 14.46 6.19 2.88
C ARG A 148 14.49 6.35 1.36
N GLU A 149 13.31 6.40 0.74
CA GLU A 149 13.11 6.53 -0.70
C GLU A 149 12.09 7.63 -0.99
N LEU A 150 12.25 8.34 -2.10
CA LEU A 150 11.31 9.35 -2.56
C LEU A 150 11.14 9.25 -4.08
N PRO A 151 10.53 8.14 -4.58
CA PRO A 151 10.35 7.93 -6.01
C PRO A 151 9.43 8.97 -6.61
N GLU A 152 9.87 9.58 -7.70
CA GLU A 152 9.12 10.58 -8.48
C GLU A 152 8.54 10.00 -9.77
N SER A 153 8.76 8.69 -10.01
CA SER A 153 8.08 7.95 -11.05
C SER A 153 6.58 7.85 -10.76
N HIS A 154 5.83 7.39 -11.75
CA HIS A 154 4.39 7.23 -11.67
C HIS A 154 4.01 5.75 -11.86
N LEU A 155 2.78 5.40 -11.49
CA LEU A 155 2.31 4.03 -11.62
C LEU A 155 2.17 3.63 -13.11
N SER A 156 1.85 4.59 -13.99
CA SER A 156 1.86 4.38 -15.44
C SER A 156 3.23 4.01 -16.02
N ASN A 157 4.34 4.33 -15.35
CA ASN A 157 5.68 3.94 -15.80
C ASN A 157 5.91 2.42 -15.70
N MET A 158 5.10 1.69 -14.93
CA MET A 158 5.21 0.24 -14.77
C MET A 158 4.55 -0.55 -15.92
N LYS A 159 3.90 0.12 -16.88
CA LYS A 159 3.15 -0.54 -17.97
C LYS A 159 4.02 -1.48 -18.80
N LYS A 160 5.20 -1.04 -19.23
CA LYS A 160 6.04 -1.78 -20.17
C LYS A 160 6.32 -3.24 -19.72
N PRO A 161 6.91 -3.50 -18.55
CA PRO A 161 7.18 -4.87 -18.13
C PRO A 161 5.90 -5.71 -17.90
N VAL A 162 4.77 -5.06 -17.60
CA VAL A 162 3.48 -5.72 -17.41
C VAL A 162 2.83 -6.08 -18.75
N GLU A 163 2.80 -5.14 -19.70
CA GLU A 163 2.28 -5.36 -21.04
C GLU A 163 3.15 -6.35 -21.83
N GLU A 164 4.45 -6.41 -21.59
CA GLU A 164 5.34 -7.42 -22.17
C GLU A 164 5.22 -8.79 -21.45
N GLY A 165 4.55 -8.86 -20.30
CA GLY A 165 4.42 -10.08 -19.50
C GLY A 165 5.72 -10.52 -18.81
N THR A 166 6.74 -9.67 -18.75
CA THR A 166 8.04 -9.98 -18.13
C THR A 166 7.96 -9.99 -16.61
N LEU A 167 7.09 -9.17 -16.03
CA LEU A 167 6.73 -9.19 -14.61
C LEU A 167 5.26 -9.59 -14.40
N PRO A 168 4.88 -10.09 -13.20
CA PRO A 168 3.48 -10.33 -12.86
C PRO A 168 2.63 -9.07 -13.04
N TYR A 169 1.31 -9.21 -13.14
CA TYR A 169 0.39 -8.07 -13.17
C TYR A 169 0.19 -7.53 -11.74
N PRO A 170 0.59 -6.27 -11.44
CA PRO A 170 0.52 -5.75 -10.08
C PRO A 170 -0.85 -5.17 -9.73
N ILE A 171 -1.30 -5.41 -8.50
CA ILE A 171 -2.54 -4.91 -7.94
C ILE A 171 -2.24 -4.25 -6.58
N PHE A 172 -2.54 -2.97 -6.44
CA PHE A 172 -2.36 -2.24 -5.19
C PHE A 172 -3.72 -1.87 -4.61
N ALA A 173 -3.92 -2.18 -3.33
CA ALA A 173 -5.21 -2.06 -2.66
C ALA A 173 -5.35 -0.77 -1.85
N ALA A 174 -6.53 -0.17 -1.93
CA ALA A 174 -7.03 0.84 -1.01
C ALA A 174 -8.51 0.57 -0.68
N ILE A 175 -9.06 1.31 0.27
CA ILE A 175 -10.49 1.31 0.56
C ILE A 175 -11.03 2.73 0.62
N ASP A 176 -12.33 2.89 0.34
CA ASP A 176 -13.05 4.14 0.54
C ASP A 176 -13.45 4.32 2.01
N ASN A 177 -12.83 5.30 2.66
CA ASN A 177 -13.06 5.65 4.06
C ASN A 177 -14.44 6.23 4.32
N ASP A 178 -15.11 6.82 3.32
CA ASP A 178 -16.49 7.31 3.53
C ASP A 178 -17.48 6.16 3.69
N LEU A 179 -17.09 4.95 3.27
CA LEU A 179 -17.85 3.72 3.47
C LEU A 179 -17.39 2.98 4.74
N GLN A 180 -16.85 3.71 5.73
CA GLN A 180 -16.33 3.15 6.99
C GLN A 180 -17.29 2.22 7.72
N PRO A 181 -18.57 2.59 7.97
CA PRO A 181 -19.53 1.64 8.57
C PRO A 181 -19.66 0.37 7.72
N SER A 182 -19.68 0.52 6.38
CA SER A 182 -19.84 -0.59 5.45
C SER A 182 -18.65 -1.54 5.40
N TRP A 183 -17.40 -1.10 5.62
CA TRP A 183 -16.26 -2.03 5.73
C TRP A 183 -15.98 -2.50 7.17
N GLN A 184 -16.29 -1.72 8.21
CA GLN A 184 -16.15 -2.16 9.60
C GLN A 184 -17.20 -3.20 10.00
N GLU A 185 -18.46 -3.02 9.58
CA GLU A 185 -19.57 -3.90 9.99
C GLU A 185 -19.90 -4.93 8.91
N ALA A 186 -20.03 -4.50 7.66
CA ALA A 186 -20.48 -5.36 6.55
C ALA A 186 -19.34 -5.95 5.71
N LYS A 187 -18.11 -5.41 5.82
CA LYS A 187 -16.98 -5.74 4.92
C LYS A 187 -17.42 -5.69 3.45
N ALA A 188 -18.14 -4.64 3.06
CA ALA A 188 -18.82 -4.53 1.76
C ALA A 188 -17.83 -4.55 0.58
N GLN A 189 -18.25 -5.11 -0.57
CA GLN A 189 -17.42 -5.22 -1.76
C GLN A 189 -17.12 -3.85 -2.40
N GLU A 190 -18.06 -2.94 -2.26
CA GLU A 190 -18.09 -1.59 -2.82
C GLU A 190 -17.05 -0.66 -2.21
N THR A 191 -16.45 -1.05 -1.09
CA THR A 191 -15.41 -0.25 -0.42
C THR A 191 -14.05 -0.42 -1.06
N TRP A 192 -13.80 -1.52 -1.76
CA TRP A 192 -12.48 -1.84 -2.29
C TRP A 192 -12.16 -1.04 -3.54
N PHE A 193 -10.99 -0.40 -3.51
CA PHE A 193 -10.45 0.38 -4.60
C PHE A 193 -9.13 -0.23 -5.07
N GLU A 194 -9.03 -0.43 -6.37
CA GLU A 194 -7.90 -1.08 -7.02
C GLU A 194 -7.08 -0.07 -7.81
N PHE A 195 -5.76 -0.19 -7.70
CA PHE A 195 -4.80 0.49 -8.57
C PHE A 195 -3.96 -0.52 -9.35
N THR A 196 -3.80 -0.26 -10.64
CA THR A 196 -2.93 -1.01 -11.55
C THR A 196 -2.15 -0.01 -12.42
N PRO A 197 -1.13 -0.43 -13.18
CA PRO A 197 -0.43 0.44 -14.13
C PRO A 197 -1.32 1.03 -15.21
N HIS A 198 -2.55 0.52 -15.37
CA HIS A 198 -3.49 0.96 -16.39
C HIS A 198 -4.63 1.77 -15.79
N HIS A 199 -5.17 1.35 -14.64
CA HIS A 199 -6.43 1.87 -14.13
C HIS A 199 -6.42 2.10 -12.62
N ALA A 200 -7.33 2.96 -12.18
CA ALA A 200 -7.70 3.18 -10.79
C ALA A 200 -9.24 3.15 -10.70
N GLY A 201 -9.82 2.36 -9.78
CA GLY A 201 -11.28 2.29 -9.69
C GLY A 201 -11.85 1.30 -8.68
N PHE A 202 -13.18 1.19 -8.68
CA PHE A 202 -13.97 0.30 -7.84
C PHE A 202 -14.38 -0.96 -8.62
N PRO A 203 -13.82 -2.13 -8.31
CA PRO A 203 -14.17 -3.37 -9.03
C PRO A 203 -15.63 -3.77 -8.88
N ALA A 204 -16.20 -3.65 -7.68
CA ALA A 204 -17.59 -3.99 -7.42
C ALA A 204 -18.58 -3.13 -8.24
N LEU A 205 -18.18 -1.90 -8.59
CA LEU A 205 -18.98 -0.98 -9.40
C LEU A 205 -18.64 -1.07 -10.90
N GLY A 206 -17.60 -1.82 -11.26
CA GLY A 206 -17.02 -1.84 -12.60
C GLY A 206 -16.54 -0.46 -13.06
N ALA A 207 -16.27 0.46 -12.14
CA ALA A 207 -16.07 1.89 -12.43
C ALA A 207 -14.61 2.29 -12.30
N TYR A 208 -14.00 2.68 -13.42
CA TYR A 208 -12.56 2.92 -13.52
C TYR A 208 -12.21 4.17 -14.33
N VAL A 209 -11.05 4.73 -14.03
CA VAL A 209 -10.37 5.74 -14.84
C VAL A 209 -8.98 5.24 -15.24
N SER A 210 -8.40 5.79 -16.30
CA SER A 210 -6.96 5.64 -16.57
C SER A 210 -6.17 6.10 -15.34
N ILE A 211 -5.11 5.37 -14.99
CA ILE A 211 -4.25 5.76 -13.86
C ILE A 211 -3.66 7.17 -14.03
N THR A 212 -3.41 7.59 -15.28
CA THR A 212 -2.91 8.93 -15.61
C THR A 212 -3.92 10.04 -15.33
N HIS A 213 -5.20 9.70 -15.17
CA HIS A 213 -6.26 10.64 -14.82
C HIS A 213 -6.68 10.54 -13.35
N PHE A 214 -6.07 9.65 -12.56
CA PHE A 214 -6.34 9.58 -11.13
C PHE A 214 -5.99 10.91 -10.45
N GLY A 215 -6.94 11.47 -9.69
CA GLY A 215 -6.85 12.82 -9.11
C GLY A 215 -7.33 13.95 -10.02
N SER A 216 -7.77 13.65 -11.25
CA SER A 216 -8.44 14.63 -12.13
C SER A 216 -9.92 14.82 -11.77
N LYS A 217 -10.54 15.90 -12.26
CA LYS A 217 -11.97 16.19 -12.00
C LYS A 217 -12.83 15.68 -13.15
N PHE A 218 -13.93 15.01 -12.81
CA PHE A 218 -14.88 14.45 -13.76
C PHE A 218 -16.30 14.97 -13.51
N LYS A 219 -17.11 15.09 -14.57
CA LYS A 219 -18.54 15.42 -14.47
C LYS A 219 -19.31 14.55 -15.45
N LYS A 220 -20.30 13.79 -14.95
CA LYS A 220 -21.13 12.86 -15.76
C LYS A 220 -20.27 11.91 -16.63
N GLY A 221 -19.24 11.34 -16.03
CA GLY A 221 -18.29 10.41 -16.69
C GLY A 221 -17.23 11.08 -17.57
N ARG A 222 -17.29 12.40 -17.78
CA ARG A 222 -16.35 13.12 -18.64
C ARG A 222 -15.27 13.85 -17.88
N LEU A 223 -14.05 13.81 -18.39
CA LEU A 223 -12.93 14.58 -17.85
C LEU A 223 -13.18 16.08 -18.06
N VAL A 224 -13.33 16.84 -16.97
CA VAL A 224 -13.56 18.30 -17.03
C VAL A 224 -12.33 19.12 -16.68
N ARG A 225 -11.44 18.58 -15.86
CA ARG A 225 -10.16 19.22 -15.54
C ARG A 225 -9.10 18.16 -15.30
N THR A 226 -8.08 18.15 -16.14
CA THR A 226 -6.91 17.27 -15.99
C THR A 226 -6.00 17.81 -14.90
N HIS A 227 -5.52 16.90 -14.06
CA HIS A 227 -4.42 17.12 -13.13
C HIS A 227 -3.26 16.18 -13.49
N PRO A 228 -1.99 16.54 -13.21
CA PRO A 228 -0.88 15.62 -13.39
C PRO A 228 -1.08 14.31 -12.63
N GLU A 229 -0.60 13.20 -13.18
CA GLU A 229 -0.58 11.91 -12.49
C GLU A 229 0.15 12.06 -11.15
N ARG A 230 -0.37 11.42 -10.12
CA ARG A 230 0.22 11.45 -8.79
C ARG A 230 1.49 10.60 -8.79
N ASP A 231 2.57 11.13 -8.19
CA ASP A 231 3.82 10.38 -8.08
C ASP A 231 3.68 9.16 -7.16
N LEU A 232 4.58 8.19 -7.35
CA LEU A 232 4.56 6.93 -6.62
C LEU A 232 4.81 7.13 -5.13
N SER A 233 5.54 8.19 -4.74
CA SER A 233 5.66 8.58 -3.33
C SER A 233 4.30 8.88 -2.71
N PHE A 234 3.46 9.67 -3.38
CA PHE A 234 2.09 9.92 -2.94
C PHE A 234 1.28 8.63 -2.84
N LEU A 235 1.32 7.77 -3.87
CA LEU A 235 0.57 6.52 -3.87
C LEU A 235 1.01 5.58 -2.74
N ARG A 236 2.32 5.50 -2.44
CA ARG A 236 2.82 4.76 -1.27
C ARG A 236 2.31 5.33 0.05
N GLY A 237 2.19 6.66 0.14
CA GLY A 237 1.53 7.31 1.27
C GLY A 237 0.06 6.96 1.38
N LEU A 238 -0.66 6.93 0.25
CA LEU A 238 -2.08 6.56 0.19
C LEU A 238 -2.30 5.13 0.65
N TRP A 239 -1.57 4.18 0.05
CA TRP A 239 -1.66 2.76 0.38
C TRP A 239 -1.16 2.45 1.78
N GLY A 240 -0.24 3.23 2.33
CA GLY A 240 0.36 3.07 3.66
C GLY A 240 -0.21 3.99 4.73
N SER A 241 -1.43 4.48 4.54
CA SER A 241 -2.11 5.42 5.44
C SER A 241 -2.89 4.75 6.57
N ALA A 242 -2.60 3.49 6.99
CA ALA A 242 -3.34 2.77 8.04
C ALA A 242 -3.38 3.48 9.40
N LEU A 243 -2.52 4.47 9.63
CA LEU A 243 -2.67 5.40 10.77
C LEU A 243 -3.83 6.40 10.58
N GLY A 244 -4.65 6.20 9.54
CA GLY A 244 -5.77 6.97 8.98
C GLY A 244 -6.91 7.38 9.91
N ASN A 245 -6.73 7.29 11.23
CA ASN A 245 -7.45 8.15 12.14
C ASN A 245 -6.76 9.54 12.12
N ALA A 246 -7.49 10.59 11.75
CA ALA A 246 -6.97 11.95 11.70
C ALA A 246 -6.31 12.39 13.03
N GLU A 247 -6.77 11.88 14.17
CA GLU A 247 -6.24 12.15 15.50
C GLU A 247 -4.94 11.37 15.79
N VAL A 248 -4.87 10.09 15.42
CA VAL A 248 -3.66 9.27 15.58
C VAL A 248 -2.57 9.73 14.62
N ASN A 249 -2.91 10.01 13.37
CA ASN A 249 -2.00 10.66 12.41
C ASN A 249 -1.53 12.00 12.94
N ARG A 250 -2.43 12.85 13.47
CA ARG A 250 -2.08 14.14 14.05
C ARG A 250 -1.08 13.96 15.20
N ASN A 251 -1.34 13.05 16.13
CA ASN A 251 -0.46 12.81 17.28
C ASN A 251 0.89 12.23 16.84
N TYR A 252 0.91 11.25 15.95
CA TYR A 252 2.15 10.68 15.41
C TYR A 252 2.95 11.73 14.64
N ILE A 253 2.30 12.53 13.79
CA ILE A 253 2.93 13.63 13.06
C ILE A 253 3.48 14.67 14.04
N PHE A 254 2.72 15.05 15.07
CA PHE A 254 3.19 15.95 16.11
C PHE A 254 4.38 15.37 16.89
N ASP A 255 4.38 14.07 17.20
CA ASP A 255 5.52 13.42 17.84
C ASP A 255 6.74 13.35 16.93
N GLN A 256 6.58 13.09 15.64
CA GLN A 256 7.70 13.14 14.68
C GLN A 256 8.24 14.56 14.52
N LEU A 257 7.37 15.57 14.46
CA LEU A 257 7.77 16.98 14.44
C LEU A 257 8.49 17.37 15.73
N ARG A 258 7.98 16.96 16.90
CA ARG A 258 8.61 17.16 18.21
C ARG A 258 9.98 16.49 18.26
N ASN A 259 10.09 15.25 17.79
CA ASN A 259 11.35 14.51 17.76
C ASN A 259 12.38 15.13 16.82
N LEU A 260 11.95 15.65 15.66
CA LEU A 260 12.79 16.45 14.75
C LEU A 260 13.34 17.72 15.42
N LEU A 261 12.56 18.33 16.32
CA LEU A 261 12.99 19.50 17.09
C LEU A 261 13.93 19.15 18.26
N THR A 262 13.81 17.96 18.85
CA THR A 262 14.60 17.56 20.02
C THR A 262 15.93 16.85 19.67
N LEU A 263 16.06 16.19 18.51
CA LEU A 263 17.17 15.26 18.24
C LEU A 263 18.53 15.86 17.80
N ARG A 264 18.69 17.17 17.56
CA ARG A 264 20.00 17.67 17.06
C ARG A 264 20.40 19.06 17.57
N GLY A 265 20.96 19.13 18.77
CA GLY A 265 21.69 20.30 19.28
C GLY A 265 23.10 20.49 18.67
N ASP A 266 23.80 19.41 18.32
CA ASP A 266 25.24 19.49 17.99
C ASP A 266 25.63 19.05 16.56
N VAL A 267 25.00 18.01 16.01
CA VAL A 267 25.21 17.61 14.60
C VAL A 267 24.58 18.63 13.65
N TRP A 268 23.43 19.21 14.03
CA TRP A 268 22.79 20.30 13.28
C TRP A 268 23.70 21.52 13.21
N ARG A 269 24.40 21.91 14.29
CA ARG A 269 25.33 23.06 14.25
C ARG A 269 26.46 22.91 13.22
N ARG A 270 26.91 21.68 12.92
CA ARG A 270 27.97 21.43 11.91
C ARG A 270 27.42 21.31 10.49
N THR A 271 26.27 20.68 10.28
CA THR A 271 25.62 20.63 8.96
C THR A 271 24.98 21.98 8.57
N VAL A 272 24.52 22.74 9.57
CA VAL A 272 23.92 24.09 9.44
C VAL A 272 24.95 25.20 9.46
N ALA A 273 26.23 24.91 9.71
CA ALA A 273 27.30 25.89 9.49
C ALA A 273 27.36 26.35 8.02
N ASN A 274 26.94 25.50 7.07
CA ASN A 274 26.72 25.85 5.66
C ASN A 274 25.25 26.16 5.32
N ALA A 275 24.30 26.02 6.26
CA ALA A 275 22.88 26.31 6.08
C ALA A 275 22.35 27.35 7.09
N LYS A 276 23.17 28.35 7.42
CA LYS A 276 22.86 29.45 8.36
C LYS A 276 21.58 30.25 8.05
N TYR A 277 20.97 30.03 6.88
CA TYR A 277 19.76 30.73 6.42
C TYR A 277 18.44 30.01 6.76
N ILE A 278 18.46 28.70 7.03
CA ILE A 278 17.23 27.88 7.17
C ILE A 278 16.85 27.67 8.64
N GLY A 279 17.82 27.53 9.54
CA GLY A 279 17.60 27.19 10.95
C GLY A 279 16.84 28.24 11.77
N ARG A 280 16.95 29.53 11.44
CA ARG A 280 16.18 30.60 12.12
C ARG A 280 14.75 30.76 11.60
N ARG A 281 14.43 30.28 10.40
CA ARG A 281 13.12 30.48 9.73
C ARG A 281 12.06 29.42 10.06
N ILE A 282 12.46 28.27 10.59
CA ILE A 282 11.53 27.16 10.90
C ILE A 282 11.21 27.08 12.40
N PHE A 283 12.16 27.45 13.26
CA PHE A 283 12.08 27.16 14.70
C PHE A 283 11.18 28.14 15.48
N ALA A 284 11.20 29.43 15.12
CA ALA A 284 10.37 30.44 15.79
C ALA A 284 8.85 30.30 15.50
N PRO A 285 8.41 29.96 14.27
CA PRO A 285 6.99 29.71 13.98
C PRO A 285 6.45 28.46 14.67
N LEU A 286 7.24 27.37 14.75
CA LEU A 286 6.78 26.13 15.38
C LEU A 286 6.60 26.29 16.90
N LEU A 287 7.47 27.07 17.54
CA LEU A 287 7.36 27.40 18.97
C LEU A 287 6.16 28.34 19.25
N ARG A 288 5.87 29.28 18.34
CA ARG A 288 4.67 30.14 18.43
C ARG A 288 3.37 29.36 18.19
N LEU A 289 3.39 28.37 17.29
CA LEU A 289 2.28 27.45 17.05
C LEU A 289 2.00 26.55 18.27
N GLN A 290 3.06 26.07 18.93
CA GLN A 290 2.94 25.34 20.20
C GLN A 290 2.28 26.20 21.30
N GLN A 291 2.61 27.50 21.33
CA GLN A 291 2.04 28.45 22.31
C GLN A 291 0.61 28.89 21.98
N SER A 292 0.25 28.98 20.68
CA SER A 292 -1.10 29.37 20.25
C SER A 292 -2.12 28.23 20.38
N LEU A 293 -1.70 26.97 20.23
CA LEU A 293 -2.55 25.80 20.38
C LEU A 293 -2.86 25.44 21.85
N GLN A 294 -2.12 26.00 22.81
CA GLN A 294 -2.37 25.86 24.25
C GLN A 294 -3.37 26.88 24.82
N ARG A 295 -3.78 27.87 24.03
CA ARG A 295 -4.79 28.85 24.42
C ARG A 295 -5.99 28.72 23.51
N GLU A 296 -7.17 28.49 24.08
CA GLU A 296 -8.43 28.65 23.37
C GLU A 296 -8.52 30.12 22.88
N ARG A 297 -8.23 30.30 21.59
CA ARG A 297 -8.15 31.56 20.81
C ARG A 297 -7.11 32.59 21.28
N PRO A 298 -6.43 33.22 20.31
CA PRO A 298 -6.10 34.63 20.46
C PRO A 298 -6.52 35.49 19.26
N VAL A 299 -6.90 36.71 19.62
CA VAL A 299 -7.17 37.88 18.78
C VAL A 299 -5.87 38.33 18.09
N LEU A 300 -6.01 38.75 16.83
CA LEU A 300 -4.94 39.38 16.04
C LEU A 300 -4.75 40.83 16.47
N GLU A 301 -3.52 41.19 16.85
CA GLU A 301 -3.00 42.55 16.68
C GLU A 301 -1.68 42.45 15.91
N ASP A 302 -1.63 43.23 14.83
CA ASP A 302 -0.61 43.25 13.79
C ASP A 302 0.40 44.36 14.10
N GLU A 303 1.69 44.03 14.20
CA GLU A 303 2.77 45.01 14.01
C GLU A 303 4.03 44.34 13.41
N GLY A 304 4.44 44.83 12.23
CA GLY A 304 5.86 45.02 11.91
C GLY A 304 6.58 43.94 11.10
N GLY A 305 6.33 43.92 9.79
CA GLY A 305 7.25 43.64 8.67
C GLY A 305 8.44 42.67 8.81
N GLU A 306 8.34 41.51 8.14
CA GLU A 306 9.40 40.90 7.30
C GLU A 306 8.82 39.73 6.46
N PRO A 307 9.34 39.44 5.24
CA PRO A 307 8.75 38.48 4.32
C PRO A 307 9.18 37.03 4.62
N ASN A 308 8.19 36.11 4.66
CA ASN A 308 8.25 34.63 4.53
C ASN A 308 7.60 33.86 5.68
N TYR A 309 6.27 33.85 5.79
CA TYR A 309 5.56 32.85 6.62
C TYR A 309 4.24 32.34 6.03
N ASN A 310 3.89 32.70 4.78
CA ASN A 310 2.60 32.31 4.21
C ASN A 310 2.42 30.80 4.05
N TRP A 311 3.47 30.01 3.79
CA TRP A 311 3.30 28.60 3.44
C TRP A 311 2.89 27.68 4.62
N LEU A 312 3.38 27.94 5.84
CA LEU A 312 3.03 27.14 7.02
C LEU A 312 1.61 27.52 7.49
N THR A 313 1.29 28.82 7.42
CA THR A 313 -0.05 29.36 7.63
C THR A 313 -1.02 28.83 6.58
N GLU A 314 -0.67 28.81 5.29
CA GLU A 314 -1.44 28.22 4.19
C GLU A 314 -1.63 26.70 4.39
N MET A 315 -0.62 25.96 4.84
CA MET A 315 -0.74 24.54 5.16
C MET A 315 -1.70 24.31 6.34
N LEU A 316 -1.62 25.13 7.38
CA LEU A 316 -2.51 25.07 8.55
C LEU A 316 -3.94 25.54 8.22
N GLU A 317 -4.09 26.58 7.40
CA GLU A 317 -5.38 27.09 6.90
C GLU A 317 -6.03 26.08 5.96
N ASN A 318 -5.27 25.49 5.02
CA ASN A 318 -5.74 24.39 4.18
C ASN A 318 -6.13 23.19 5.04
N TRP A 319 -5.33 22.83 6.05
CA TRP A 319 -5.66 21.74 6.97
C TRP A 319 -6.96 22.01 7.76
N THR A 320 -7.15 23.24 8.22
CA THR A 320 -8.36 23.66 8.93
C THR A 320 -9.56 23.64 7.98
N ARG A 321 -9.41 24.13 6.74
CA ARG A 321 -10.41 24.11 5.68
C ARG A 321 -10.83 22.70 5.28
N THR A 322 -9.91 21.77 5.08
CA THR A 322 -10.23 20.36 4.82
C THR A 322 -10.93 19.70 6.02
N SER A 323 -10.66 20.16 7.24
CA SER A 323 -11.37 19.69 8.44
C SER A 323 -12.77 20.29 8.60
N LEU A 324 -13.00 21.52 8.11
CA LEU A 324 -14.27 22.24 8.16
C LEU A 324 -15.18 21.87 6.97
N GLU A 325 -14.63 21.53 5.80
CA GLU A 325 -15.39 20.96 4.68
C GLU A 325 -16.00 19.59 5.03
N LYS A 326 -15.50 18.89 6.07
CA LYS A 326 -16.19 17.72 6.66
C LYS A 326 -17.53 18.06 7.32
N GLN A 327 -17.83 19.34 7.56
CA GLN A 327 -19.06 19.80 8.21
C GLN A 327 -20.10 20.39 7.25
N GLU A 328 -19.76 20.66 5.98
CA GLU A 328 -20.72 21.18 5.00
C GLU A 328 -21.10 20.09 3.97
N GLN A 329 -22.23 19.44 4.19
CA GLN A 329 -23.00 18.79 3.12
C GLN A 329 -23.93 19.84 2.49
N PRO A 330 -23.93 20.01 1.16
CA PRO A 330 -25.12 20.56 0.52
C PRO A 330 -25.58 19.85 -0.76
N ASP A 331 -26.91 19.72 -0.76
CA ASP A 331 -27.95 19.66 -1.81
C ASP A 331 -27.91 18.65 -2.95
N GLU A 332 -29.03 17.92 -3.00
CA GLU A 332 -29.42 16.92 -3.99
C GLU A 332 -29.72 17.53 -5.37
N ASP A 333 -29.31 16.84 -6.44
CA ASP A 333 -29.82 17.04 -7.81
C ASP A 333 -30.25 15.66 -8.35
N PRO A 334 -31.56 15.41 -8.60
CA PRO A 334 -32.03 14.11 -9.02
C PRO A 334 -31.95 13.94 -10.54
N GLU A 335 -31.54 12.72 -10.93
CA GLU A 335 -31.65 12.11 -12.27
C GLU A 335 -30.41 12.17 -13.18
N SER A 336 -29.63 11.07 -13.15
CA SER A 336 -28.80 10.63 -14.26
C SER A 336 -29.17 9.18 -14.63
N LYS A 337 -29.85 9.01 -15.78
CA LYS A 337 -30.08 7.70 -16.38
C LYS A 337 -28.79 7.21 -17.04
N GLY A 338 -28.30 6.05 -16.59
CA GLY A 338 -27.12 5.35 -17.14
C GLY A 338 -25.90 5.25 -16.21
N GLY A 339 -25.99 5.73 -14.96
CA GLY A 339 -24.89 5.72 -13.99
C GLY A 339 -24.90 4.55 -13.00
N ILE A 340 -23.81 4.46 -12.22
CA ILE A 340 -23.68 3.62 -11.02
C ILE A 340 -24.98 3.74 -10.19
N ARG A 341 -25.65 2.61 -9.90
CA ARG A 341 -26.97 2.62 -9.22
C ARG A 341 -26.91 3.17 -7.79
N ASP A 342 -25.72 3.19 -7.20
CA ASP A 342 -25.47 3.81 -5.92
C ASP A 342 -25.48 5.35 -6.05
N LYS A 343 -26.60 5.96 -5.65
CA LYS A 343 -26.80 7.42 -5.62
C LYS A 343 -25.78 8.11 -4.70
N THR A 344 -25.30 7.42 -3.67
CA THR A 344 -24.32 7.92 -2.70
C THR A 344 -22.93 8.05 -3.33
N MET A 345 -22.55 7.11 -4.20
CA MET A 345 -21.26 7.17 -4.93
C MET A 345 -21.24 8.26 -6.00
N SER A 346 -22.38 8.49 -6.67
CA SER A 346 -22.47 9.39 -7.83
C SER A 346 -22.67 10.87 -7.48
N SER A 347 -23.04 11.19 -6.25
CA SER A 347 -23.23 12.58 -5.76
C SER A 347 -22.00 13.18 -5.08
N ARG A 348 -21.01 12.36 -4.66
CA ARG A 348 -19.83 12.83 -3.95
C ARG A 348 -18.87 13.60 -4.86
N ARG A 349 -18.35 14.72 -4.35
CA ARG A 349 -17.32 15.52 -5.04
C ARG A 349 -15.90 14.98 -4.84
N HIS A 350 -15.66 14.29 -3.72
CA HIS A 350 -14.34 13.76 -3.34
C HIS A 350 -14.46 12.28 -2.93
N LEU A 351 -13.37 11.54 -3.14
CA LEU A 351 -13.21 10.17 -2.64
C LEU A 351 -12.13 10.17 -1.56
N HIS A 352 -12.43 9.61 -0.39
CA HIS A 352 -11.48 9.52 0.71
C HIS A 352 -10.86 8.14 0.75
N LEU A 353 -9.84 7.90 -0.08
CA LEU A 353 -9.16 6.62 -0.11
C LEU A 353 -8.13 6.51 1.03
N VAL A 354 -8.08 5.34 1.66
CA VAL A 354 -7.14 5.01 2.75
C VAL A 354 -6.57 3.60 2.58
N ASP A 355 -5.59 3.27 3.41
CA ASP A 355 -4.96 1.95 3.47
C ASP A 355 -5.98 0.83 3.68
N ALA A 356 -5.96 -0.16 2.78
CA ALA A 356 -6.85 -1.32 2.84
C ALA A 356 -6.61 -2.21 4.07
N GLY A 357 -5.45 -2.07 4.73
CA GLY A 357 -5.13 -2.77 5.98
C GLY A 357 -6.09 -2.47 7.13
N LEU A 358 -6.83 -1.36 7.04
CA LEU A 358 -7.90 -1.00 7.98
C LEU A 358 -9.16 -1.89 7.84
N ALA A 359 -9.38 -2.52 6.68
CA ALA A 359 -10.52 -3.41 6.46
C ALA A 359 -10.11 -4.88 6.61
N ILE A 360 -9.30 -5.37 5.68
CA ILE A 360 -8.72 -6.72 5.72
C ILE A 360 -7.26 -6.55 5.35
N ASN A 361 -6.34 -6.96 6.24
CA ASN A 361 -4.90 -6.74 6.07
C ASN A 361 -4.25 -7.60 4.97
N THR A 362 -4.94 -7.87 3.87
CA THR A 362 -4.46 -8.65 2.72
C THR A 362 -5.35 -8.37 1.52
N PRO A 363 -4.81 -8.39 0.29
CA PRO A 363 -5.55 -8.01 -0.91
C PRO A 363 -6.44 -9.12 -1.48
N PHE A 364 -6.82 -10.15 -0.70
CA PHE A 364 -7.74 -11.20 -1.16
C PHE A 364 -9.01 -10.66 -1.85
N PRO A 365 -9.68 -9.61 -1.34
CA PRO A 365 -10.87 -9.05 -2.00
C PRO A 365 -10.65 -8.55 -3.43
N LEU A 366 -9.41 -8.20 -3.79
CA LEU A 366 -9.03 -7.82 -5.14
C LEU A 366 -8.49 -9.00 -5.96
N VAL A 367 -8.26 -10.18 -5.39
CA VAL A 367 -7.70 -11.33 -6.14
C VAL A 367 -8.72 -12.45 -6.34
N LEU A 368 -9.60 -12.63 -5.35
CA LEU A 368 -10.67 -13.63 -5.36
C LEU A 368 -11.87 -13.38 -6.27
N PRO A 369 -12.13 -12.18 -6.86
CA PRO A 369 -13.21 -12.05 -7.82
C PRO A 369 -13.10 -13.13 -8.92
N PRO A 370 -14.18 -13.89 -9.21
CA PRO A 370 -14.14 -15.02 -10.13
C PRO A 370 -13.60 -14.69 -11.52
N THR A 371 -13.69 -13.41 -11.94
CA THR A 371 -13.18 -12.93 -13.22
C THR A 371 -11.67 -13.08 -13.41
N ARG A 372 -10.90 -13.31 -12.34
CA ARG A 372 -9.45 -13.57 -12.40
C ARG A 372 -9.09 -15.05 -12.43
N GLU A 373 -10.04 -15.95 -12.18
CA GLU A 373 -9.87 -17.41 -12.27
C GLU A 373 -8.59 -17.92 -11.60
N VAL A 374 -8.31 -17.43 -10.39
CA VAL A 374 -7.09 -17.78 -9.65
C VAL A 374 -7.18 -19.23 -9.20
N HIS A 375 -6.13 -20.02 -9.47
CA HIS A 375 -6.05 -21.44 -9.13
C HIS A 375 -5.28 -21.66 -7.83
N LEU A 376 -4.20 -20.90 -7.63
CA LEU A 376 -3.32 -20.99 -6.47
C LEU A 376 -2.97 -19.59 -5.94
N ILE A 377 -3.11 -19.42 -4.63
CA ILE A 377 -2.72 -18.20 -3.92
C ILE A 377 -1.57 -18.51 -2.96
N LEU A 378 -0.48 -17.77 -3.06
CA LEU A 378 0.60 -17.71 -2.08
C LEU A 378 0.42 -16.44 -1.23
N SER A 379 -0.18 -16.61 -0.04
CA SER A 379 -0.49 -15.52 0.89
C SER A 379 0.61 -15.38 1.94
N PHE A 380 1.43 -14.35 1.82
CA PHE A 380 2.47 -14.01 2.79
C PHE A 380 1.94 -12.99 3.80
N ASP A 381 1.89 -13.42 5.06
CA ASP A 381 1.31 -12.65 6.15
C ASP A 381 2.38 -12.06 7.07
N PHE A 382 2.48 -10.74 7.02
CA PHE A 382 3.36 -9.86 7.78
C PHE A 382 2.60 -9.09 8.89
N SER A 383 1.38 -9.50 9.24
CA SER A 383 0.56 -8.87 10.27
C SER A 383 1.24 -8.91 11.64
N ALA A 384 0.88 -7.96 12.50
CA ALA A 384 1.19 -8.05 13.92
C ALA A 384 0.06 -8.80 14.63
N GLY A 385 0.37 -9.47 15.74
CA GLY A 385 -0.62 -10.22 16.51
C GLY A 385 -0.91 -11.59 15.89
N ASP A 386 -2.20 -11.91 15.70
CA ASP A 386 -2.63 -13.24 15.28
C ASP A 386 -2.26 -13.54 13.81
N PRO A 387 -1.44 -14.57 13.53
CA PRO A 387 -1.01 -14.92 12.18
C PRO A 387 -2.13 -15.42 11.26
N PHE A 388 -3.35 -15.64 11.76
CA PHE A 388 -4.51 -16.08 10.96
C PHE A 388 -5.66 -15.08 10.94
N GLU A 389 -5.48 -13.87 11.51
CA GLU A 389 -6.47 -12.78 11.46
C GLU A 389 -6.95 -12.53 10.02
N THR A 390 -6.02 -12.48 9.07
CA THR A 390 -6.32 -12.24 7.65
C THR A 390 -7.13 -13.37 7.01
N ILE A 391 -6.86 -14.62 7.38
CA ILE A 391 -7.60 -15.79 6.93
C ILE A 391 -9.03 -15.74 7.49
N ARG A 392 -9.20 -15.52 8.80
CA ARG A 392 -10.54 -15.37 9.42
C ARG A 392 -11.34 -14.25 8.76
N ALA A 393 -10.72 -13.07 8.63
CA ALA A 393 -11.36 -11.91 8.06
C ALA A 393 -11.79 -12.13 6.60
N THR A 394 -10.96 -12.83 5.82
CA THR A 394 -11.24 -13.21 4.43
C THR A 394 -12.32 -14.28 4.34
N THR A 395 -12.28 -15.33 5.18
CA THR A 395 -13.33 -16.34 5.24
C THR A 395 -14.69 -15.71 5.51
N ASP A 396 -14.78 -14.76 6.44
CA ASP A 396 -16.00 -14.01 6.71
C ASP A 396 -16.47 -13.17 5.52
N TYR A 397 -15.55 -12.45 4.88
CA TYR A 397 -15.83 -11.67 3.68
C TYR A 397 -16.38 -12.55 2.55
N CYS A 398 -15.69 -13.65 2.25
CA CYS A 398 -16.08 -14.61 1.22
C CYS A 398 -17.44 -15.25 1.51
N ARG A 399 -17.70 -15.61 2.77
CA ARG A 399 -19.01 -16.15 3.20
C ARG A 399 -20.15 -15.15 2.94
N ARG A 400 -19.97 -13.88 3.30
CA ARG A 400 -20.98 -12.82 3.10
C ARG A 400 -21.27 -12.57 1.62
N HIS A 401 -20.23 -12.61 0.79
CA HIS A 401 -20.30 -12.29 -0.63
C HIS A 401 -20.44 -13.51 -1.55
N LYS A 402 -20.62 -14.70 -0.98
CA LYS A 402 -20.75 -15.98 -1.72
C LYS A 402 -19.58 -16.24 -2.68
N ILE A 403 -18.38 -15.87 -2.26
CA ILE A 403 -17.13 -16.14 -2.99
C ILE A 403 -16.56 -17.48 -2.47
N PRO A 404 -16.25 -18.44 -3.35
CA PRO A 404 -15.59 -19.68 -2.94
C PRO A 404 -14.23 -19.39 -2.28
N PHE A 405 -14.04 -19.91 -1.07
CA PHE A 405 -12.80 -19.78 -0.32
C PHE A 405 -12.64 -20.98 0.63
N PRO A 406 -11.41 -21.49 0.85
CA PRO A 406 -11.19 -22.57 1.81
C PRO A 406 -11.69 -22.21 3.21
N HIS A 407 -12.47 -23.12 3.81
CA HIS A 407 -12.91 -22.98 5.19
C HIS A 407 -11.97 -23.76 6.13
N VAL A 408 -11.65 -23.14 7.26
CA VAL A 408 -10.92 -23.77 8.36
C VAL A 408 -11.72 -23.53 9.64
N GLU A 409 -11.91 -24.58 10.43
CA GLU A 409 -12.59 -24.48 11.72
C GLU A 409 -11.82 -23.57 12.68
N GLU A 410 -12.54 -22.73 13.42
CA GLU A 410 -11.96 -21.74 14.33
C GLU A 410 -11.03 -22.37 15.38
N ALA A 411 -11.44 -23.49 15.99
CA ALA A 411 -10.64 -24.21 16.97
C ALA A 411 -9.29 -24.69 16.40
N LYS A 412 -9.22 -24.95 15.09
CA LYS A 412 -7.99 -25.34 14.41
C LYS A 412 -7.09 -24.14 14.17
N LEU A 413 -7.65 -22.99 13.80
CA LEU A 413 -6.91 -21.74 13.67
C LEU A 413 -6.31 -21.34 15.03
N ASP A 414 -7.09 -21.39 16.10
CA ASP A 414 -6.63 -21.09 17.47
C ASP A 414 -5.49 -22.01 17.93
N LEU A 415 -5.55 -23.28 17.55
CA LEU A 415 -4.47 -24.22 17.82
C LEU A 415 -3.19 -23.85 17.05
N TRP A 416 -3.33 -23.48 15.78
CA TRP A 416 -2.20 -23.08 14.93
C TRP A 416 -1.59 -21.74 15.35
N SER A 417 -2.38 -20.77 15.81
CA SER A 417 -1.90 -19.45 16.25
C SER A 417 -0.92 -19.54 17.43
N LYS A 418 -0.99 -20.59 18.26
CA LYS A 418 -0.08 -20.78 19.41
C LYS A 418 1.35 -21.15 19.02
N ALA A 419 1.51 -21.85 17.91
CA ALA A 419 2.79 -22.33 17.39
C ALA A 419 2.71 -22.41 15.86
N PRO A 420 2.73 -21.25 15.18
CA PRO A 420 2.49 -21.20 13.74
C PRO A 420 3.66 -21.84 12.99
N ALA A 421 3.39 -22.82 12.13
CA ALA A 421 4.35 -23.37 11.18
C ALA A 421 4.60 -22.41 10.00
N SER A 422 5.65 -22.65 9.23
CA SER A 422 6.02 -21.76 8.11
C SER A 422 5.05 -21.76 6.93
N CYS A 423 4.17 -22.75 6.82
CA CYS A 423 3.22 -22.85 5.72
C CYS A 423 2.02 -23.74 6.04
N TYR A 424 0.82 -23.24 5.69
CA TYR A 424 -0.46 -23.94 5.77
C TYR A 424 -1.10 -24.01 4.39
N ILE A 425 -1.60 -25.18 3.99
CA ILE A 425 -2.25 -25.38 2.69
C ILE A 425 -3.74 -25.59 2.96
N LEU A 426 -4.56 -24.64 2.53
CA LEU A 426 -6.00 -24.61 2.73
C LEU A 426 -6.68 -24.94 1.38
N LYS A 427 -7.58 -25.92 1.40
CA LYS A 427 -8.32 -26.37 0.22
C LYS A 427 -9.82 -26.36 0.53
N GLY A 428 -10.60 -25.73 -0.34
CA GLY A 428 -12.06 -25.82 -0.35
C GLY A 428 -12.54 -26.84 -1.39
N GLU A 429 -13.85 -27.09 -1.43
CA GLU A 429 -14.47 -27.89 -2.50
C GLU A 429 -14.39 -27.19 -3.86
N THR A 430 -14.49 -25.86 -3.85
CA THR A 430 -14.42 -24.99 -5.03
C THR A 430 -13.58 -23.75 -4.71
N GLY A 431 -13.03 -23.10 -5.75
CA GLY A 431 -12.17 -21.92 -5.62
C GLY A 431 -10.67 -22.24 -5.52
N PRO A 432 -9.83 -21.22 -5.24
CA PRO A 432 -8.38 -21.38 -5.23
C PRO A 432 -7.88 -22.22 -4.05
N VAL A 433 -6.78 -22.93 -4.27
CA VAL A 433 -5.94 -23.42 -3.17
C VAL A 433 -5.20 -22.23 -2.56
N VAL A 434 -5.18 -22.12 -1.23
CA VAL A 434 -4.48 -21.05 -0.53
C VAL A 434 -3.31 -21.65 0.26
N MET A 435 -2.09 -21.25 -0.08
CA MET A 435 -0.91 -21.47 0.75
C MET A 435 -0.69 -20.21 1.59
N HIS A 436 -0.81 -20.33 2.91
CA HIS A 436 -0.64 -19.24 3.87
C HIS A 436 0.70 -19.35 4.59
N PHE A 437 1.45 -18.26 4.63
CA PHE A 437 2.81 -18.18 5.15
C PHE A 437 2.91 -17.09 6.23
N PRO A 438 2.78 -17.45 7.52
CA PRO A 438 3.07 -16.52 8.61
C PRO A 438 4.54 -16.10 8.60
N LEU A 439 4.80 -14.80 8.70
CA LEU A 439 6.15 -14.26 8.73
C LEU A 439 6.95 -14.84 9.89
N PHE A 440 6.43 -14.67 11.11
CA PHE A 440 7.03 -15.26 12.30
C PHE A 440 6.37 -16.61 12.56
N ASN A 441 7.19 -17.64 12.52
CA ASN A 441 6.77 -19.04 12.61
C ASN A 441 7.85 -19.88 13.28
N THR A 442 7.47 -21.05 13.80
CA THR A 442 8.35 -21.94 14.58
C THR A 442 9.54 -22.45 13.77
N ASP A 443 9.35 -22.69 12.47
CA ASP A 443 10.41 -23.24 11.61
C ASP A 443 11.53 -22.21 11.39
N ALA A 444 11.17 -20.92 11.35
CA ALA A 444 12.09 -19.82 11.08
C ALA A 444 12.62 -19.11 12.33
N CYS A 445 11.78 -18.97 13.36
CA CYS A 445 12.08 -18.22 14.58
C CYS A 445 12.49 -19.12 15.76
N GLY A 446 12.28 -20.44 15.66
CA GLY A 446 12.37 -21.32 16.82
C GLY A 446 11.31 -20.96 17.88
N ASP A 447 11.72 -20.97 19.15
CA ASP A 447 10.85 -20.65 20.29
C ASP A 447 10.68 -19.14 20.55
N ASP A 448 11.39 -18.28 19.80
CA ASP A 448 11.51 -16.84 20.07
C ASP A 448 10.54 -15.95 19.25
N ILE A 449 9.39 -16.49 18.82
CA ILE A 449 8.42 -15.76 17.96
C ILE A 449 8.01 -14.41 18.54
N GLU A 450 7.77 -14.35 19.86
CA GLU A 450 7.37 -13.12 20.56
C GLU A 450 8.48 -12.05 20.47
N ALA A 451 9.74 -12.44 20.70
CA ALA A 451 10.88 -11.52 20.61
C ALA A 451 11.08 -10.97 19.18
N TRP A 452 10.83 -11.80 18.15
CA TRP A 452 10.80 -11.33 16.76
C TRP A 452 9.66 -10.34 16.54
N SER A 453 8.45 -10.65 17.00
CA SER A 453 7.27 -9.79 16.86
C SER A 453 7.50 -8.42 17.51
N ASP A 454 8.01 -8.39 18.74
CA ASP A 454 8.35 -7.17 19.48
C ASP A 454 9.46 -6.36 18.80
N THR A 455 10.49 -7.05 18.31
CA THR A 455 11.62 -6.40 17.62
C THR A 455 11.16 -5.66 16.38
N TYR A 456 10.16 -6.20 15.67
CA TYR A 456 9.69 -5.71 14.39
C TYR A 456 8.28 -5.14 14.46
N ASP A 457 7.90 -4.48 15.57
CA ASP A 457 6.60 -3.84 15.71
C ASP A 457 6.23 -2.93 14.51
N THR A 458 4.93 -2.86 14.21
CA THR A 458 4.40 -2.14 13.03
C THR A 458 4.74 -0.64 13.06
N PHE A 459 4.81 -0.05 14.25
CA PHE A 459 5.08 1.36 14.48
C PHE A 459 6.49 1.64 14.97
N LYS A 460 7.39 0.67 14.84
CA LYS A 460 8.81 0.84 15.15
C LYS A 460 9.37 2.04 14.40
N LEU A 461 10.05 2.92 15.13
CA LEU A 461 10.64 4.14 14.59
C LEU A 461 11.66 3.80 13.49
N ALA A 462 11.53 4.46 12.34
CA ALA A 462 12.40 4.24 11.17
C ALA A 462 13.90 4.31 11.48
N ASP A 463 14.29 5.21 12.39
CA ASP A 463 15.69 5.42 12.80
C ASP A 463 16.25 4.24 13.62
N THR A 464 15.38 3.37 14.15
CA THR A 464 15.80 2.15 14.87
C THR A 464 15.98 0.94 13.96
N TYR A 465 15.53 1.02 12.70
CA TYR A 465 15.92 0.05 11.68
C TYR A 465 17.31 0.38 11.15
N THR A 466 18.33 -0.16 11.82
CA THR A 466 19.71 -0.23 11.33
C THR A 466 19.88 -1.40 10.37
N LEU A 467 21.01 -1.45 9.65
CA LEU A 467 21.32 -2.59 8.78
C LEU A 467 21.28 -3.94 9.53
N ASP A 468 21.72 -3.98 10.78
CA ASP A 468 21.71 -5.19 11.61
C ASP A 468 20.32 -5.63 12.04
N VAL A 469 19.33 -4.75 11.96
CA VAL A 469 17.90 -5.07 12.15
C VAL A 469 17.25 -5.49 10.83
N VAL A 470 17.63 -4.85 9.71
CA VAL A 470 17.07 -5.18 8.38
C VAL A 470 17.52 -6.55 7.89
N ARG A 471 18.82 -6.86 8.02
CA ARG A 471 19.39 -8.10 7.48
C ARG A 471 18.73 -9.37 8.02
N PRO A 472 18.50 -9.52 9.34
CA PRO A 472 17.83 -10.70 9.88
C PRO A 472 16.39 -10.84 9.37
N LEU A 473 15.60 -9.76 9.33
CA LEU A 473 14.23 -9.81 8.82
C LEU A 473 14.17 -10.20 7.33
N LEU A 474 15.04 -9.61 6.52
CA LEU A 474 15.16 -9.96 5.11
C LEU A 474 15.52 -11.43 4.92
N ALA A 475 16.52 -11.93 5.68
CA ALA A 475 16.96 -13.32 5.63
C ALA A 475 15.87 -14.30 6.10
N LEU A 476 15.12 -13.94 7.15
CA LEU A 476 14.01 -14.73 7.67
C LEU A 476 12.88 -14.87 6.65
N ALA A 477 12.51 -13.78 5.98
CA ALA A 477 11.52 -13.82 4.91
C ALA A 477 11.97 -14.65 3.70
N LYS A 478 13.25 -14.58 3.32
CA LYS A 478 13.84 -15.45 2.29
C LYS A 478 13.76 -16.93 2.70
N MET A 479 14.08 -17.24 3.95
CA MET A 479 14.02 -18.61 4.49
C MET A 479 12.61 -19.19 4.44
N ASN A 480 11.57 -18.40 4.75
CA ASN A 480 10.17 -18.85 4.67
C ASN A 480 9.78 -19.36 3.28
N VAL A 481 10.29 -18.73 2.21
CA VAL A 481 10.10 -19.20 0.84
C VAL A 481 10.96 -20.44 0.57
N ARG A 482 12.23 -20.42 0.99
CA ARG A 482 13.21 -21.50 0.75
C ARG A 482 12.78 -22.84 1.33
N GLU A 483 12.40 -22.87 2.58
CA GLU A 483 11.98 -24.10 3.25
C GLU A 483 10.69 -24.68 2.66
N ASN A 484 9.85 -23.82 2.07
CA ASN A 484 8.58 -24.24 1.50
C ASN A 484 8.59 -24.41 -0.02
N LYS A 485 9.74 -24.27 -0.70
CA LYS A 485 9.88 -24.44 -2.16
C LYS A 485 9.19 -25.71 -2.66
N LYS A 486 9.47 -26.85 -2.03
CA LYS A 486 8.92 -28.14 -2.45
C LYS A 486 7.39 -28.18 -2.35
N LYS A 487 6.81 -27.56 -1.32
CA LYS A 487 5.34 -27.44 -1.15
C LYS A 487 4.77 -26.53 -2.23
N ILE A 488 5.42 -25.40 -2.51
CA ILE A 488 5.01 -24.45 -3.57
C ILE A 488 5.00 -25.14 -4.93
N LEU A 489 6.08 -25.82 -5.29
CA LEU A 489 6.17 -26.55 -6.57
C LEU A 489 5.12 -27.66 -6.69
N ARG A 490 4.80 -28.34 -5.58
CA ARG A 490 3.74 -29.35 -5.56
C ARG A 490 2.38 -28.74 -5.84
N GLU A 491 2.01 -27.64 -5.18
CA GLU A 491 0.70 -27.02 -5.42
C GLU A 491 0.64 -26.29 -6.77
N MET A 492 1.76 -25.76 -7.28
CA MET A 492 1.84 -25.26 -8.67
C MET A 492 1.58 -26.38 -9.67
N ARG A 493 2.15 -27.58 -9.45
CA ARG A 493 1.87 -28.76 -10.29
C ARG A 493 0.41 -29.18 -10.19
N ASN A 494 -0.17 -29.17 -8.99
CA ASN A 494 -1.59 -29.48 -8.79
C ASN A 494 -2.52 -28.48 -9.49
N ALA A 495 -2.16 -27.20 -9.54
CA ALA A 495 -2.94 -26.18 -10.21
C ALA A 495 -2.80 -26.23 -11.75
N ALA A 496 -1.73 -26.84 -12.25
CA ALA A 496 -1.43 -26.97 -13.68
C ALA A 496 -1.99 -28.25 -14.34
N MET A 497 -2.50 -29.18 -13.53
CA MET A 497 -3.23 -30.38 -13.96
C MET A 497 -4.73 -30.08 -13.97
#